data_AF-A0AAD3M967-F1
#
_entry.id   AF-A0AAD3M967-F1
#
_cell.length_a   1.000
_cell.length_b   1.000
_cell.length_c   1.000
_cell.angle_alpha   90.00
_cell.angle_beta   90.00
_cell.angle_gamma   90.00
#
_symmetry.space_group_name_H-M   'P 1'
#
loop_
_entity.id
_entity.type
_entity.pdbx_description
1 polymer ?
#
loop_
_entity_poly.entity_id
_entity_poly.type
_entity_poly.pdbx_seq_one_letter_code
_entity_poly.pdbx_strand_id
1 'polypeptide(L)'
;MATGSGWQQYYCPAGQGKFTSSSASNVPFQSGIAMEYTQDLHLKMSKKIAQLTKVIYALNTKNDEHEAAIATLKEAHEEEVQQILSETREKILQYKSKISDEMDLKRRIQSLEESMELHERMKRQALAEFESYRQRVEDMQLCTEAQHTQRVVSMSREVEEMRRSFEEKLRTFSQAQAQFEQEKRAALEELKAQHRQEIQELLRSHQSQNANYSKDQEKLGQLHKAEVDSLTERVEELKQDKKRLVEEYEAKLSKAQAFYERELEAMKRTQQLTADNLLAWKRTEAELRREFQTQEAALQKTLGKLRAELARVSDEARENREKSHKLQASLTTAESTIKDLTKQLDEVTQNSEIVEIRQKEAECELEAARDRVQQQATEILLKASQISSLQATQMTQEAAIRDLDNERSRLKDKVLRMEEEREALHSQSQAMDERQKQQIQSLDKTLHEEKVSHEKDMNNVRARYEEEASQMKESQARALEEVAKKHRVTLENALNNAEKDKNRLLAELEQQFERERLSLEEQKTLLRQQLDELREELTSKLTSANEEVSRLQGEVQQGEQDIGTAEGQISTLKEAQDKLLEELDATRARLRETSNLLTALQGELEIQKRQHEAKLITTKEEEKLKMDKMALELELK
;
A
#
# COMPACT_ATOMS: atom_id res chain seq x y z
N MET A 1 0.75 33.12 129.74
CA MET A 1 0.60 31.66 129.96
C MET A 1 1.97 31.19 130.46
N ALA A 2 2.09 30.72 131.70
CA ALA A 2 1.78 29.35 132.17
C ALA A 2 2.77 28.32 131.58
N THR A 3 3.47 27.46 132.33
CA THR A 3 3.57 27.10 133.78
C THR A 3 4.95 26.44 133.96
N GLY A 4 5.68 26.38 135.09
CA GLY A 4 5.40 26.31 136.54
C GLY A 4 6.33 25.20 137.14
N SER A 5 6.43 24.87 138.43
CA SER A 5 6.19 25.58 139.69
C SER A 5 6.73 24.75 140.88
N GLY A 6 7.45 25.35 141.84
CA GLY A 6 7.49 24.88 143.25
C GLY A 6 8.72 24.17 143.81
N TRP A 7 8.82 23.95 145.13
CA TRP A 7 8.11 24.58 146.28
C TRP A 7 8.86 24.25 147.61
N GLN A 8 9.31 25.27 148.36
CA GLN A 8 9.40 25.33 149.85
C GLN A 8 10.22 24.28 150.68
N GLN A 9 10.36 24.36 152.02
CA GLN A 9 10.84 25.46 152.91
C GLN A 9 11.14 24.92 154.35
N TYR A 10 12.11 25.54 155.04
CA TYR A 10 12.13 25.86 156.50
C TYR A 10 12.43 24.82 157.63
N TYR A 11 12.80 25.45 158.77
CA TYR A 11 12.79 25.04 160.20
C TYR A 11 14.04 24.45 160.90
N CYS A 12 14.23 24.98 162.12
CA CYS A 12 15.13 24.63 163.23
C CYS A 12 14.21 24.31 164.47
N PRO A 13 14.59 24.21 165.77
CA PRO A 13 15.90 24.24 166.45
C PRO A 13 16.08 23.20 167.62
N ALA A 14 17.05 23.44 168.52
CA ALA A 14 17.26 22.88 169.89
C ALA A 14 17.82 21.43 170.04
N GLY A 15 18.56 21.07 171.11
CA GLY A 15 19.08 21.85 172.25
C GLY A 15 19.78 21.01 173.37
N GLN A 16 20.14 21.66 174.51
CA GLN A 16 20.83 21.14 175.74
C GLN A 16 22.37 20.95 175.64
N GLY A 17 23.27 21.12 176.63
CA GLY A 17 23.31 21.55 178.07
C GLY A 17 24.70 21.14 178.67
N LYS A 18 25.33 21.57 179.79
CA LYS A 18 25.16 22.42 181.01
C LYS A 18 26.59 22.93 181.43
N PHE A 19 26.90 24.04 182.15
CA PHE A 19 26.60 24.50 183.53
C PHE A 19 27.15 23.59 184.68
N THR A 20 27.90 24.02 185.73
CA THR A 20 28.58 25.31 186.13
C THR A 20 29.48 25.13 187.42
N SER A 21 30.37 26.11 187.73
CA SER A 21 30.91 26.48 189.09
C SER A 21 31.98 25.61 189.83
N SER A 22 32.70 26.04 190.90
CA SER A 22 33.34 27.34 191.31
C SER A 22 33.95 27.30 192.74
N SER A 23 35.05 28.04 193.02
CA SER A 23 35.48 28.55 194.36
C SER A 23 35.93 27.54 195.46
N ALA A 24 36.53 27.91 196.62
CA ALA A 24 37.55 28.92 196.99
C ALA A 24 38.02 28.78 198.48
N SER A 25 39.17 29.39 198.83
CA SER A 25 39.54 30.01 200.14
C SER A 25 40.07 29.23 201.38
N ASN A 26 41.10 29.86 201.99
CA ASN A 26 41.41 30.09 203.43
C ASN A 26 42.06 29.07 204.40
N VAL A 27 43.31 29.43 204.77
CA VAL A 27 44.03 29.41 206.08
C VAL A 27 43.22 29.31 207.39
N PRO A 28 43.83 28.78 208.48
CA PRO A 28 44.31 29.65 209.58
C PRO A 28 45.73 29.29 210.17
N PHE A 29 46.07 29.86 211.35
CA PHE A 29 47.44 30.08 211.90
C PHE A 29 47.50 29.85 213.42
N GLN A 30 48.62 29.33 213.99
CA GLN A 30 49.07 29.38 215.42
C GLN A 30 50.39 28.58 215.62
N SER A 31 51.14 28.59 216.75
CA SER A 31 51.67 29.68 217.62
C SER A 31 52.57 29.10 218.76
N GLY A 32 53.69 29.75 219.11
CA GLY A 32 54.51 29.47 220.33
C GLY A 32 55.47 28.25 220.24
N ILE A 33 56.43 28.04 221.16
CA ILE A 33 56.80 28.71 222.43
C ILE A 33 58.34 28.90 222.51
N ALA A 34 58.79 29.90 223.27
CA ALA A 34 60.18 30.37 223.36
C ALA A 34 61.11 29.62 224.33
N MET A 35 62.43 29.73 224.10
CA MET A 35 63.35 30.30 225.10
C MET A 35 64.64 30.87 224.45
N GLU A 36 65.46 31.56 225.25
CA GLU A 36 66.49 32.52 224.84
C GLU A 36 67.67 31.94 224.03
N TYR A 37 68.16 32.67 223.00
CA TYR A 37 69.61 32.83 222.78
C TYR A 37 69.99 34.06 221.92
N THR A 38 70.76 34.96 222.53
CA THR A 38 71.56 36.10 222.01
C THR A 38 71.32 36.70 220.59
N GLN A 39 71.21 38.04 220.57
CA GLN A 39 70.85 38.89 219.42
C GLN A 39 71.73 38.76 218.15
N ASP A 40 72.99 38.30 218.28
CA ASP A 40 73.91 38.10 217.15
C ASP A 40 73.51 36.93 216.22
N LEU A 41 72.83 35.90 216.75
CA LEU A 41 72.36 34.77 215.94
C LEU A 41 71.23 35.18 214.98
N HIS A 42 70.33 36.06 215.44
CA HIS A 42 69.20 36.57 214.66
C HIS A 42 69.67 37.36 213.43
N LEU A 43 70.77 38.11 213.55
CA LEU A 43 71.38 38.86 212.45
C LEU A 43 71.95 37.92 211.37
N LYS A 44 72.53 36.80 211.78
CA LYS A 44 73.10 35.78 210.89
C LYS A 44 72.02 35.00 210.14
N MET A 45 70.90 34.66 210.80
CA MET A 45 69.72 34.11 210.12
C MET A 45 69.13 35.12 209.13
N SER A 46 68.94 36.38 209.53
CA SER A 46 68.36 37.42 208.68
C SER A 46 69.17 37.65 207.39
N LYS A 47 70.51 37.63 207.48
CA LYS A 47 71.38 37.65 206.29
C LYS A 47 71.19 36.41 205.40
N LYS A 48 71.06 35.22 205.98
CA LYS A 48 70.79 33.97 205.24
C LYS A 48 69.45 34.04 204.49
N ILE A 49 68.40 34.52 205.17
CA ILE A 49 67.05 34.71 204.60
C ILE A 49 67.10 35.71 203.45
N ALA A 50 67.67 36.90 203.65
CA ALA A 50 67.80 37.91 202.59
C ALA A 50 68.59 37.39 201.37
N GLN A 51 69.64 36.59 201.59
CA GLN A 51 70.43 35.99 200.52
C GLN A 51 69.65 34.90 199.76
N LEU A 52 68.87 34.07 200.46
CA LEU A 52 67.93 33.12 199.84
C LEU A 52 66.83 33.85 199.05
N THR A 53 66.20 34.88 199.62
CA THR A 53 65.17 35.69 198.94
C THR A 53 65.72 36.31 197.65
N LYS A 54 66.96 36.81 197.65
CA LYS A 54 67.61 37.36 196.45
C LYS A 54 67.87 36.28 195.38
N VAL A 55 68.23 35.06 195.78
CA VAL A 55 68.40 33.93 194.85
C VAL A 55 67.05 33.46 194.30
N ILE A 56 66.01 33.37 195.12
CA ILE A 56 64.65 33.02 194.70
C ILE A 56 64.12 34.05 193.70
N TYR A 57 64.27 35.35 193.98
CA TYR A 57 63.84 36.40 193.06
C TYR A 57 64.59 36.33 191.72
N ALA A 58 65.91 36.10 191.73
CA ALA A 58 66.70 35.95 190.52
C ALA A 58 66.34 34.68 189.72
N LEU A 59 66.02 33.57 190.39
CA LEU A 59 65.55 32.34 189.75
C LEU A 59 64.15 32.52 189.15
N ASN A 60 63.21 33.15 189.87
CA ASN A 60 61.88 33.41 189.37
C ASN A 60 61.92 34.38 188.18
N THR A 61 62.63 35.52 188.29
CA THR A 61 62.78 36.47 187.17
C THR A 61 63.32 35.76 185.92
N LYS A 62 64.32 34.87 186.09
CA LYS A 62 64.87 34.09 184.98
C LYS A 62 63.89 33.01 184.46
N ASN A 63 63.03 32.46 185.31
CA ASN A 63 61.94 31.58 184.89
C ASN A 63 60.91 32.35 184.08
N ASP A 64 60.52 33.55 184.52
CA ASP A 64 59.60 34.45 183.84
C ASP A 64 60.18 34.88 182.47
N GLU A 65 61.47 35.19 182.40
CA GLU A 65 62.22 35.41 181.14
C GLU A 65 62.20 34.18 180.22
N HIS A 66 62.36 32.97 180.77
CA HIS A 66 62.30 31.73 180.01
C HIS A 66 60.87 31.41 179.52
N GLU A 67 59.83 31.64 180.33
CA GLU A 67 58.43 31.48 179.93
C GLU A 67 58.04 32.50 178.85
N ALA A 68 58.48 33.76 178.96
CA ALA A 68 58.31 34.78 177.93
C ALA A 68 59.01 34.40 176.61
N ALA A 69 60.25 33.90 176.67
CA ALA A 69 60.98 33.42 175.48
C ALA A 69 60.32 32.17 174.85
N ILE A 70 59.71 31.30 175.65
CA ILE A 70 58.93 30.15 175.16
C ILE A 70 57.61 30.62 174.53
N ALA A 71 56.98 31.69 175.06
CA ALA A 71 55.77 32.26 174.50
C ALA A 71 56.04 32.89 173.11
N THR A 72 57.06 33.73 172.97
CA THR A 72 57.41 34.35 171.67
C THR A 72 57.88 33.32 170.64
N LEU A 73 58.55 32.24 171.05
CA LEU A 73 58.92 31.15 170.14
C LEU A 73 57.69 30.38 169.63
N LYS A 74 56.67 30.18 170.48
CA LYS A 74 55.40 29.56 170.07
C LYS A 74 54.63 30.47 169.10
N GLU A 75 54.55 31.76 169.42
CA GLU A 75 53.87 32.77 168.60
C GLU A 75 54.50 32.84 167.19
N ALA A 76 55.83 33.00 167.10
CA ALA A 76 56.54 33.00 165.82
C ALA A 76 56.38 31.68 165.03
N HIS A 77 56.40 30.51 165.69
CA HIS A 77 56.14 29.23 165.04
C HIS A 77 54.68 29.09 164.56
N GLU A 78 53.71 29.64 165.30
CA GLU A 78 52.30 29.64 164.90
C GLU A 78 52.03 30.63 163.74
N GLU A 79 52.75 31.75 163.68
CA GLU A 79 52.82 32.64 162.52
C GLU A 79 53.44 31.94 161.29
N GLU A 80 54.59 31.27 161.42
CA GLU A 80 55.20 30.47 160.34
C GLU A 80 54.23 29.40 159.81
N VAL A 81 53.57 28.66 160.71
CA VAL A 81 52.56 27.66 160.34
C VAL A 81 51.37 28.30 159.59
N GLN A 82 50.87 29.45 160.04
CA GLN A 82 49.81 30.17 159.33
C GLN A 82 50.26 30.70 157.97
N GLN A 83 51.49 31.22 157.85
CA GLN A 83 52.05 31.64 156.56
C GLN A 83 52.13 30.45 155.60
N ILE A 84 52.75 29.33 156.02
CA ILE A 84 52.87 28.11 155.20
C ILE A 84 51.49 27.61 154.74
N LEU A 85 50.49 27.61 155.62
CA LEU A 85 49.12 27.24 155.28
C LEU A 85 48.49 28.22 154.28
N SER A 86 48.72 29.52 154.42
CA SER A 86 48.20 30.55 153.51
C SER A 86 48.82 30.44 152.10
N GLU A 87 50.14 30.32 152.01
CA GLU A 87 50.85 30.13 150.73
C GLU A 87 50.45 28.80 150.06
N THR A 88 50.29 27.73 150.84
CA THR A 88 49.84 26.44 150.32
C THR A 88 48.43 26.53 149.75
N ARG A 89 47.53 27.24 150.46
CA ARG A 89 46.15 27.50 149.99
C ARG A 89 46.12 28.35 148.72
N GLU A 90 46.97 29.37 148.62
CA GLU A 90 47.07 30.19 147.42
C GLU A 90 47.63 29.40 146.23
N LYS A 91 48.72 28.65 146.42
CA LYS A 91 49.30 27.77 145.40
C LYS A 91 48.25 26.76 144.89
N ILE A 92 47.45 26.15 145.78
CA ILE A 92 46.32 25.28 145.40
C ILE A 92 45.26 26.01 144.56
N LEU A 93 44.93 27.27 144.89
CA LEU A 93 43.99 28.07 144.10
C LEU A 93 44.57 28.43 142.72
N GLN A 94 45.83 28.83 142.64
CA GLN A 94 46.52 29.11 141.38
C GLN A 94 46.59 27.86 140.48
N TYR A 95 46.89 26.69 141.04
CA TYR A 95 46.85 25.43 140.29
C TYR A 95 45.43 25.07 139.83
N LYS A 96 44.40 25.28 140.66
CA LYS A 96 43.01 25.07 140.25
C LYS A 96 42.57 26.00 139.11
N SER A 97 42.99 27.27 139.12
CA SER A 97 42.77 28.18 137.99
C SER A 97 43.42 27.61 136.73
N LYS A 98 44.73 27.34 136.77
CA LYS A 98 45.49 26.83 135.61
C LYS A 98 44.91 25.53 135.03
N ILE A 99 44.40 24.63 135.88
CA ILE A 99 43.71 23.41 135.44
C ILE A 99 42.37 23.74 134.74
N SER A 100 41.60 24.72 135.25
CA SER A 100 40.38 25.20 134.58
C SER A 100 40.71 25.85 133.24
N ASP A 101 41.73 26.71 133.20
CA ASP A 101 42.21 27.39 131.99
C ASP A 101 42.67 26.36 130.93
N GLU A 102 43.40 25.31 131.35
CA GLU A 102 43.83 24.20 130.49
C GLU A 102 42.64 23.34 130.00
N MET A 103 41.63 23.12 130.83
CA MET A 103 40.39 22.43 130.42
C MET A 103 39.59 23.25 129.40
N ASP A 104 39.55 24.58 129.55
CA ASP A 104 38.85 25.47 128.62
C ASP A 104 39.59 25.60 127.29
N LEU A 105 40.92 25.66 127.32
CA LEU A 105 41.75 25.57 126.13
C LEU A 105 41.56 24.23 125.40
N LYS A 106 41.52 23.09 126.11
CA LYS A 106 41.24 21.77 125.51
C LYS A 106 39.85 21.72 124.87
N ARG A 107 38.81 22.21 125.55
CA ARG A 107 37.45 22.31 124.98
C ARG A 107 37.42 23.22 123.74
N ARG A 108 38.18 24.32 123.74
CA ARG A 108 38.27 25.23 122.59
C ARG A 108 39.03 24.63 121.41
N ILE A 109 40.11 23.89 121.66
CA ILE A 109 40.86 23.16 120.64
C ILE A 109 39.97 22.11 119.99
N GLN A 110 39.33 21.24 120.78
CA GLN A 110 38.41 20.22 120.26
C GLN A 110 37.29 20.83 119.40
N SER A 111 36.67 21.92 119.86
CA SER A 111 35.63 22.63 119.09
C SER A 111 36.14 23.24 117.77
N LEU A 112 37.42 23.63 117.70
CA LEU A 112 38.05 24.12 116.47
C LEU A 112 38.44 22.96 115.53
N GLU A 113 38.92 21.84 116.08
CA GLU A 113 39.23 20.61 115.34
C GLU A 113 37.95 20.02 114.70
N GLU A 114 36.87 19.84 115.46
CA GLU A 114 35.56 19.41 114.96
C GLU A 114 35.03 20.33 113.86
N SER A 115 35.19 21.65 114.01
CA SER A 115 34.79 22.63 113.00
C SER A 115 35.69 22.60 111.75
N MET A 116 36.99 22.31 111.90
CA MET A 116 37.91 22.12 110.78
C MET A 116 37.57 20.84 110.01
N GLU A 117 37.35 19.72 110.70
CA GLU A 117 36.94 18.48 110.05
C GLU A 117 35.61 18.64 109.30
N LEU A 118 34.63 19.36 109.87
CA LEU A 118 33.37 19.66 109.19
C LEU A 118 33.60 20.51 107.94
N HIS A 119 34.40 21.56 108.02
CA HIS A 119 34.75 22.37 106.84
C HIS A 119 35.49 21.53 105.78
N GLU A 120 36.41 20.65 106.16
CA GLU A 120 37.06 19.75 105.21
C GLU A 120 36.09 18.75 104.58
N ARG A 121 35.17 18.16 105.37
CA ARG A 121 34.11 17.27 104.85
C ARG A 121 33.25 18.01 103.82
N MET A 122 32.79 19.22 104.14
CA MET A 122 32.03 20.07 103.21
C MET A 122 32.84 20.45 101.96
N LYS A 123 34.13 20.78 102.11
CA LYS A 123 35.02 21.09 100.97
C LYS A 123 35.21 19.87 100.07
N ARG A 124 35.45 18.69 100.65
CA ARG A 124 35.61 17.42 99.90
C ARG A 124 34.31 17.03 99.20
N GLN A 125 33.16 17.22 99.85
CA GLN A 125 31.84 17.01 99.24
C GLN A 125 31.60 17.98 98.07
N ALA A 126 31.80 19.29 98.26
CA ALA A 126 31.59 20.29 97.21
C ALA A 126 32.52 20.08 95.99
N LEU A 127 33.76 19.63 96.21
CA LEU A 127 34.68 19.25 95.13
C LEU A 127 34.18 18.00 94.38
N ALA A 128 33.76 16.95 95.08
CA ALA A 128 33.21 15.74 94.45
C ALA A 128 31.89 16.02 93.70
N GLU A 129 31.04 16.90 94.23
CA GLU A 129 29.81 17.35 93.55
C GLU A 129 30.15 18.15 92.28
N PHE A 130 31.13 19.06 92.33
CA PHE A 130 31.63 19.80 91.18
C PHE A 130 32.27 18.89 90.12
N GLU A 131 33.09 17.92 90.52
CA GLU A 131 33.65 16.90 89.63
C GLU A 131 32.55 16.06 88.97
N SER A 132 31.52 15.65 89.73
CA SER A 132 30.36 14.93 89.18
C SER A 132 29.54 15.78 88.20
N TYR A 133 29.51 17.10 88.38
CA TYR A 133 28.83 18.03 87.48
C TYR A 133 29.65 18.23 86.20
N ARG A 134 30.96 18.47 86.34
CA ARG A 134 31.89 18.55 85.21
C ARG A 134 31.83 17.31 84.34
N GLN A 135 31.90 16.11 84.94
CA GLN A 135 31.80 14.84 84.20
C GLN A 135 30.47 14.72 83.47
N ARG A 136 29.33 15.04 84.11
CA ARG A 136 28.02 15.02 83.45
C ARG A 136 27.90 16.02 82.29
N VAL A 137 28.55 17.18 82.37
CA VAL A 137 28.61 18.15 81.26
C VAL A 137 29.48 17.62 80.12
N GLU A 138 30.64 17.04 80.42
CA GLU A 138 31.55 16.42 79.43
C GLU A 138 30.88 15.22 78.73
N ASP A 139 30.24 14.32 79.49
CA ASP A 139 29.48 13.18 78.96
C ASP A 139 28.30 13.64 78.08
N MET A 140 27.54 14.65 78.53
CA MET A 140 26.42 15.20 77.77
C MET A 140 26.90 15.89 76.48
N GLN A 141 28.00 16.65 76.54
CA GLN A 141 28.60 17.28 75.38
C GLN A 141 29.06 16.21 74.37
N LEU A 142 29.82 15.21 74.80
CA LEU A 142 30.24 14.07 73.97
C LEU A 142 29.04 13.34 73.34
N CYS A 143 27.95 13.12 74.08
CA CYS A 143 26.72 12.55 73.52
C CYS A 143 26.09 13.45 72.46
N THR A 144 26.03 14.77 72.65
CA THR A 144 25.51 15.69 71.63
C THR A 144 26.41 15.75 70.39
N GLU A 145 27.72 15.87 70.55
CA GLU A 145 28.70 15.88 69.45
C GLU A 145 28.66 14.58 68.65
N ALA A 146 28.54 13.43 69.32
CA ALA A 146 28.36 12.13 68.67
C ALA A 146 27.04 12.07 67.88
N GLN A 147 25.92 12.56 68.43
CA GLN A 147 24.64 12.62 67.71
C GLN A 147 24.66 13.56 66.51
N HIS A 148 25.31 14.73 66.64
CA HIS A 148 25.47 15.67 65.52
C HIS A 148 26.34 15.05 64.41
N THR A 149 27.45 14.43 64.78
CA THR A 149 28.32 13.70 63.85
C THR A 149 27.57 12.55 63.17
N GLN A 150 26.78 11.76 63.91
CA GLN A 150 25.98 10.67 63.37
C GLN A 150 24.91 11.16 62.38
N ARG A 151 24.22 12.28 62.68
CA ARG A 151 23.25 12.90 61.76
C ARG A 151 23.92 13.36 60.47
N VAL A 152 25.06 14.05 60.57
CA VAL A 152 25.84 14.50 59.40
C VAL A 152 26.31 13.31 58.56
N VAL A 153 26.78 12.22 59.20
CA VAL A 153 27.20 10.99 58.50
C VAL A 153 26.03 10.29 57.81
N SER A 154 24.84 10.24 58.42
CA SER A 154 23.63 9.69 57.79
C SER A 154 23.24 10.49 56.54
N MET A 155 23.06 11.81 56.69
CA MET A 155 22.74 12.69 55.57
C MET A 155 23.78 12.64 54.45
N SER A 156 25.07 12.59 54.78
CA SER A 156 26.15 12.45 53.80
C SER A 156 26.07 11.12 53.04
N ARG A 157 25.71 10.02 53.73
CA ARG A 157 25.50 8.72 53.11
C ARG A 157 24.27 8.73 52.18
N GLU A 158 23.16 9.29 52.64
CA GLU A 158 21.90 9.39 51.89
C GLU A 158 22.08 10.21 50.61
N VAL A 159 22.81 11.33 50.69
CA VAL A 159 23.20 12.15 49.53
C VAL A 159 24.08 11.37 48.56
N GLU A 160 25.07 10.61 49.04
CA GLU A 160 25.97 9.83 48.18
C GLU A 160 25.27 8.59 47.56
N GLU A 161 24.28 8.01 48.23
CA GLU A 161 23.43 6.96 47.67
C GLU A 161 22.45 7.52 46.62
N MET A 162 21.87 8.69 46.84
CA MET A 162 21.12 9.41 45.80
C MET A 162 22.02 9.75 44.60
N ARG A 163 23.25 10.26 44.83
CA ARG A 163 24.21 10.59 43.76
C ARG A 163 24.54 9.36 42.91
N ARG A 164 24.84 8.22 43.54
CA ARG A 164 25.04 6.94 42.83
C ARG A 164 23.80 6.48 42.07
N SER A 165 22.59 6.65 42.62
CA SER A 165 21.34 6.34 41.89
C SER A 165 21.16 7.21 40.64
N PHE A 166 21.50 8.51 40.71
CA PHE A 166 21.47 9.40 39.54
C PHE A 166 22.55 9.07 38.51
N GLU A 167 23.78 8.77 38.94
CA GLU A 167 24.87 8.32 38.06
C GLU A 167 24.51 7.01 37.33
N GLU A 168 23.89 6.06 38.02
CA GLU A 168 23.45 4.79 37.42
C GLU A 168 22.27 4.98 36.45
N LYS A 169 21.29 5.85 36.78
CA LYS A 169 20.20 6.24 35.87
C LYS A 169 20.72 6.95 34.62
N LEU A 170 21.71 7.84 34.75
CA LEU A 170 22.38 8.48 33.62
C LEU A 170 23.14 7.47 32.76
N ARG A 171 23.80 6.48 33.38
CA ARG A 171 24.52 5.42 32.65
C ARG A 171 23.57 4.50 31.87
N THR A 172 22.46 4.07 32.48
CA THR A 172 21.46 3.23 31.80
C THR A 172 20.72 4.00 30.70
N PHE A 173 20.38 5.28 30.92
CA PHE A 173 19.83 6.15 29.88
C PHE A 173 20.80 6.31 28.69
N SER A 174 22.09 6.55 28.96
CA SER A 174 23.12 6.68 27.92
C SER A 174 23.31 5.38 27.13
N GLN A 175 23.21 4.22 27.79
CA GLN A 175 23.24 2.91 27.15
C GLN A 175 22.00 2.67 26.26
N ALA A 176 20.80 3.01 26.75
CA ALA A 176 19.57 2.91 25.97
C ALA A 176 19.57 3.87 24.76
N GLN A 177 20.09 5.09 24.90
CA GLN A 177 20.29 6.01 23.77
C GLN A 177 21.25 5.41 22.73
N ALA A 178 22.40 4.88 23.16
CA ALA A 178 23.37 4.27 22.25
C ALA A 178 22.79 3.04 21.51
N GLN A 179 22.00 2.21 22.19
CA GLN A 179 21.27 1.09 21.59
C GLN A 179 20.25 1.58 20.57
N PHE A 180 19.39 2.54 20.92
CA PHE A 180 18.39 3.11 20.00
C PHE A 180 19.03 3.75 18.76
N GLU A 181 20.17 4.46 18.91
CA GLU A 181 20.90 4.97 17.76
C GLU A 181 21.54 3.85 16.91
N GLN A 182 21.99 2.75 17.53
CA GLN A 182 22.53 1.58 16.81
C GLN A 182 21.42 0.85 16.03
N GLU A 183 20.27 0.60 16.64
CA GLU A 183 19.09 0.01 16.02
C GLU A 183 18.57 0.87 14.86
N LYS A 184 18.48 2.18 15.07
CA LYS A 184 18.14 3.16 14.01
C LYS A 184 19.12 3.12 12.84
N ARG A 185 20.43 2.99 13.10
CA ARG A 185 21.45 2.84 12.03
C ARG A 185 21.30 1.50 11.31
N ALA A 186 21.05 0.41 12.02
CA ALA A 186 20.87 -0.92 11.46
C ALA A 186 19.63 -0.98 10.55
N ALA A 187 18.46 -0.53 11.03
CA ALA A 187 17.23 -0.48 10.26
C ALA A 187 17.36 0.41 9.00
N LEU A 188 18.12 1.51 9.07
CA LEU A 188 18.39 2.35 7.91
C LEU A 188 19.31 1.70 6.87
N GLU A 189 20.30 0.89 7.26
CA GLU A 189 21.10 0.13 6.29
C GLU A 189 20.38 -1.11 5.75
N GLU A 190 19.53 -1.75 6.55
CA GLU A 190 18.68 -2.85 6.09
C GLU A 190 17.64 -2.37 5.08
N LEU A 191 16.93 -1.26 5.34
CA LEU A 191 16.01 -0.66 4.38
C LEU A 191 16.73 -0.24 3.07
N LYS A 192 17.95 0.30 3.17
CA LYS A 192 18.78 0.55 1.96
C LYS A 192 19.20 -0.75 1.28
N ALA A 193 19.46 -1.84 2.01
CA ALA A 193 19.84 -3.13 1.44
C ALA A 193 18.66 -3.75 0.67
N GLN A 194 17.47 -3.76 1.29
CA GLN A 194 16.21 -4.17 0.66
C GLN A 194 15.96 -3.35 -0.61
N HIS A 195 16.02 -2.01 -0.54
CA HIS A 195 15.82 -1.16 -1.71
C HIS A 195 16.87 -1.37 -2.82
N ARG A 196 18.14 -1.61 -2.46
CA ARG A 196 19.21 -2.01 -3.41
C ARG A 196 18.90 -3.36 -4.07
N GLN A 197 18.29 -4.31 -3.35
CA GLN A 197 17.86 -5.59 -3.88
C GLN A 197 16.63 -5.46 -4.79
N GLU A 198 15.60 -4.72 -4.39
CA GLU A 198 14.42 -4.40 -5.22
C GLU A 198 14.83 -3.81 -6.58
N ILE A 199 15.76 -2.84 -6.59
CA ILE A 199 16.28 -2.26 -7.83
C ILE A 199 16.99 -3.32 -8.70
N GLN A 200 17.78 -4.21 -8.10
CA GLN A 200 18.44 -5.30 -8.85
C GLN A 200 17.45 -6.33 -9.38
N GLU A 201 16.38 -6.63 -8.65
CA GLU A 201 15.32 -7.55 -9.07
C GLU A 201 14.42 -6.93 -10.15
N LEU A 202 14.08 -5.66 -10.05
CA LEU A 202 13.43 -4.88 -11.12
C LEU A 202 14.29 -4.83 -12.38
N LEU A 203 15.61 -4.59 -12.25
CA LEU A 203 16.53 -4.60 -13.39
C LEU A 203 16.66 -5.99 -14.02
N ARG A 204 16.73 -7.08 -13.24
CA ARG A 204 16.70 -8.45 -13.76
C ARG A 204 15.36 -8.80 -14.41
N SER A 205 14.25 -8.39 -13.80
CA SER A 205 12.90 -8.57 -14.33
C SER A 205 12.77 -7.87 -15.69
N HIS A 206 13.14 -6.59 -15.77
CA HIS A 206 13.16 -5.84 -17.03
C HIS A 206 14.11 -6.45 -18.08
N GLN A 207 15.33 -6.86 -17.71
CA GLN A 207 16.27 -7.52 -18.62
C GLN A 207 15.72 -8.86 -19.15
N SER A 208 15.12 -9.68 -18.29
CA SER A 208 14.54 -10.97 -18.69
C SER A 208 13.25 -10.82 -19.50
N GLN A 209 12.37 -9.87 -19.14
CA GLN A 209 11.21 -9.51 -19.95
C GLN A 209 11.62 -9.00 -21.34
N ASN A 210 12.62 -8.11 -21.42
CA ASN A 210 13.10 -7.59 -22.70
C ASN A 210 13.81 -8.66 -23.54
N ALA A 211 14.53 -9.59 -22.91
CA ALA A 211 15.11 -10.75 -23.59
C ALA A 211 14.05 -11.76 -24.09
N ASN A 212 12.95 -11.93 -23.35
CA ASN A 212 11.82 -12.75 -23.78
C ASN A 212 11.04 -12.07 -24.91
N TYR A 213 10.73 -10.78 -24.79
CA TYR A 213 10.10 -9.97 -25.82
C TYR A 213 10.91 -9.98 -27.13
N SER A 214 12.24 -9.83 -27.04
CA SER A 214 13.14 -9.95 -28.19
C SER A 214 13.07 -11.34 -28.85
N LYS A 215 13.05 -12.43 -28.07
CA LYS A 215 12.88 -13.79 -28.60
C LYS A 215 11.49 -14.02 -29.22
N ASP A 216 10.43 -13.47 -28.64
CA ASP A 216 9.07 -13.65 -29.14
C ASP A 216 8.81 -12.79 -30.37
N GLN A 217 9.42 -11.60 -30.45
CA GLN A 217 9.52 -10.78 -31.66
C GLN A 217 10.32 -11.50 -32.76
N GLU A 218 11.42 -12.18 -32.42
CA GLU A 218 12.20 -12.99 -33.36
C GLU A 218 11.38 -14.17 -33.89
N LYS A 219 10.73 -14.95 -33.01
CA LYS A 219 9.81 -16.04 -33.41
C LYS A 219 8.69 -15.54 -34.32
N LEU A 220 8.07 -14.41 -33.99
CA LEU A 220 7.01 -13.81 -34.80
C LEU A 220 7.54 -13.38 -36.18
N GLY A 221 8.75 -12.82 -36.24
CA GLY A 221 9.45 -12.53 -37.50
C GLY A 221 9.77 -13.79 -38.32
N GLN A 222 10.18 -14.87 -37.67
CA GLN A 222 10.42 -16.18 -38.32
C GLN A 222 9.11 -16.80 -38.84
N LEU A 223 8.01 -16.71 -38.09
CA LEU A 223 6.68 -17.18 -38.50
C LEU A 223 6.14 -16.39 -39.69
N HIS A 224 6.12 -15.05 -39.62
CA HIS A 224 5.72 -14.20 -40.74
C HIS A 224 6.60 -14.44 -41.97
N LYS A 225 7.91 -14.67 -41.79
CA LYS A 225 8.79 -15.03 -42.91
C LYS A 225 8.39 -16.37 -43.53
N ALA A 226 8.18 -17.41 -42.73
CA ALA A 226 7.77 -18.73 -43.25
C ALA A 226 6.41 -18.68 -43.96
N GLU A 227 5.47 -17.86 -43.48
CA GLU A 227 4.19 -17.61 -44.15
C GLU A 227 4.38 -16.87 -45.49
N VAL A 228 5.21 -15.82 -45.53
CA VAL A 228 5.54 -15.09 -46.77
C VAL A 228 6.28 -15.97 -47.78
N ASP A 229 7.24 -16.78 -47.33
CA ASP A 229 7.98 -17.72 -48.19
C ASP A 229 7.01 -18.77 -48.77
N SER A 230 6.13 -19.36 -47.95
CA SER A 230 5.12 -20.34 -48.41
C SER A 230 4.06 -19.75 -49.34
N LEU A 231 3.59 -18.52 -49.07
CA LEU A 231 2.69 -17.78 -49.98
C LEU A 231 3.39 -17.45 -51.31
N THR A 232 4.69 -17.17 -51.28
CA THR A 232 5.51 -16.92 -52.48
C THR A 232 5.66 -18.18 -53.31
N GLU A 233 6.00 -19.32 -52.70
CA GLU A 233 6.01 -20.63 -53.37
C GLU A 233 4.65 -20.93 -54.01
N ARG A 234 3.56 -20.75 -53.26
CA ARG A 234 2.19 -20.99 -53.77
C ARG A 234 1.82 -20.07 -54.95
N VAL A 235 2.33 -18.83 -54.97
CA VAL A 235 2.17 -17.91 -56.10
C VAL A 235 3.00 -18.35 -57.31
N GLU A 236 4.21 -18.89 -57.14
CA GLU A 236 5.01 -19.44 -58.24
C GLU A 236 4.44 -20.75 -58.79
N GLU A 237 3.87 -21.63 -57.95
CA GLU A 237 3.09 -22.78 -58.40
C GLU A 237 1.92 -22.35 -59.31
N LEU A 238 1.10 -21.39 -58.84
CA LEU A 238 -0.04 -20.89 -59.61
C LEU A 238 0.37 -20.17 -60.90
N LYS A 239 1.54 -19.52 -60.94
CA LYS A 239 2.13 -18.97 -62.18
C LYS A 239 2.54 -20.08 -63.14
N GLN A 240 3.16 -21.16 -62.65
CA GLN A 240 3.55 -22.32 -63.47
C GLN A 240 2.33 -23.06 -64.02
N ASP A 241 1.30 -23.31 -63.21
CA ASP A 241 0.08 -23.96 -63.66
C ASP A 241 -0.73 -23.09 -64.63
N LYS A 242 -0.80 -21.78 -64.39
CA LYS A 242 -1.35 -20.84 -65.38
C LYS A 242 -0.59 -20.92 -66.70
N LYS A 243 0.74 -20.98 -66.67
CA LYS A 243 1.57 -21.10 -67.88
C LYS A 243 1.29 -22.42 -68.61
N ARG A 244 1.34 -23.56 -67.92
CA ARG A 244 1.01 -24.89 -68.48
C ARG A 244 -0.37 -24.89 -69.13
N LEU A 245 -1.36 -24.30 -68.47
CA LEU A 245 -2.74 -24.23 -68.95
C LEU A 245 -2.87 -23.37 -70.22
N VAL A 246 -2.13 -22.24 -70.31
CA VAL A 246 -2.04 -21.43 -71.53
C VAL A 246 -1.38 -22.23 -72.65
N GLU A 247 -0.22 -22.83 -72.42
CA GLU A 247 0.49 -23.66 -73.41
C GLU A 247 -0.38 -24.83 -73.92
N GLU A 248 -1.18 -25.45 -73.03
CA GLU A 248 -2.18 -26.45 -73.40
C GLU A 248 -3.31 -25.89 -74.28
N TYR A 249 -3.86 -24.72 -73.96
CA TYR A 249 -4.93 -24.12 -74.75
C TYR A 249 -4.43 -23.59 -76.10
N GLU A 250 -3.22 -23.04 -76.17
CA GLU A 250 -2.55 -22.67 -77.41
C GLU A 250 -2.29 -23.90 -78.28
N ALA A 251 -1.83 -25.01 -77.70
CA ALA A 251 -1.65 -26.27 -78.42
C ALA A 251 -2.98 -26.88 -78.90
N LYS A 252 -4.07 -26.75 -78.13
CA LYS A 252 -5.43 -27.17 -78.55
C LYS A 252 -5.96 -26.28 -79.69
N LEU A 253 -5.78 -24.96 -79.58
CA LEU A 253 -6.18 -23.99 -80.60
C LEU A 253 -5.41 -24.19 -81.91
N SER A 254 -4.08 -24.34 -81.84
CA SER A 254 -3.22 -24.59 -83.01
C SER A 254 -3.58 -25.90 -83.72
N LYS A 255 -3.90 -26.98 -82.97
CA LYS A 255 -4.42 -28.23 -83.55
C LYS A 255 -5.77 -28.04 -84.26
N ALA A 256 -6.67 -27.23 -83.71
CA ALA A 256 -7.95 -26.92 -84.33
C ALA A 256 -7.79 -26.05 -85.59
N GLN A 257 -6.92 -25.02 -85.55
CA GLN A 257 -6.56 -24.20 -86.70
C GLN A 257 -5.99 -25.07 -87.84
N ALA A 258 -4.98 -25.88 -87.55
CA ALA A 258 -4.36 -26.78 -88.53
C ALA A 258 -5.32 -27.87 -89.06
N PHE A 259 -6.40 -28.19 -88.33
CA PHE A 259 -7.48 -29.05 -88.85
C PHE A 259 -8.34 -28.28 -89.86
N TYR A 260 -8.86 -27.11 -89.50
CA TYR A 260 -9.69 -26.30 -90.40
C TYR A 260 -8.92 -25.79 -91.63
N GLU A 261 -7.62 -25.51 -91.52
CA GLU A 261 -6.77 -25.17 -92.66
C GLU A 261 -6.65 -26.33 -93.65
N ARG A 262 -6.44 -27.56 -93.16
CA ARG A 262 -6.40 -28.76 -94.01
C ARG A 262 -7.75 -29.06 -94.66
N GLU A 263 -8.85 -28.87 -93.93
CA GLU A 263 -10.20 -29.05 -94.47
C GLU A 263 -10.50 -28.00 -95.57
N LEU A 264 -10.09 -26.75 -95.34
CA LEU A 264 -10.18 -25.67 -96.33
C LEU A 264 -9.29 -25.92 -97.55
N GLU A 265 -8.08 -26.47 -97.37
CA GLU A 265 -7.23 -26.91 -98.48
C GLU A 265 -7.84 -28.08 -99.25
N ALA A 266 -8.42 -29.07 -98.57
CA ALA A 266 -9.08 -30.21 -99.20
C ALA A 266 -10.30 -29.77 -100.02
N MET A 267 -11.10 -28.85 -99.48
CA MET A 267 -12.20 -28.20 -100.20
C MET A 267 -11.67 -27.44 -101.43
N LYS A 268 -10.64 -26.59 -101.28
CA LYS A 268 -10.00 -25.88 -102.41
C LYS A 268 -9.45 -26.84 -103.48
N ARG A 269 -8.81 -27.95 -103.10
CA ARG A 269 -8.32 -28.98 -104.03
C ARG A 269 -9.49 -29.65 -104.78
N THR A 270 -10.58 -29.95 -104.09
CA THR A 270 -11.80 -30.51 -104.72
C THR A 270 -12.46 -29.51 -105.65
N GLN A 271 -12.55 -28.23 -105.26
CA GLN A 271 -13.05 -27.15 -106.09
C GLN A 271 -12.20 -26.98 -107.35
N GLN A 272 -10.87 -26.98 -107.23
CA GLN A 272 -9.93 -26.94 -108.36
C GLN A 272 -10.11 -28.14 -109.28
N LEU A 273 -10.16 -29.38 -108.76
CA LEU A 273 -10.41 -30.59 -109.55
C LEU A 273 -11.76 -30.55 -110.28
N THR A 274 -12.82 -30.05 -109.66
CA THR A 274 -14.12 -29.88 -110.35
C THR A 274 -14.08 -28.79 -111.42
N ALA A 275 -13.33 -27.71 -111.22
CA ALA A 275 -13.11 -26.68 -112.23
C ALA A 275 -12.28 -27.20 -113.41
N ASP A 276 -11.20 -27.95 -113.16
CA ASP A 276 -10.36 -28.55 -114.20
C ASP A 276 -11.11 -29.63 -114.98
N ASN A 277 -11.91 -30.46 -114.31
CA ASN A 277 -12.82 -31.40 -114.98
C ASN A 277 -13.86 -30.66 -115.85
N LEU A 278 -14.45 -29.56 -115.37
CA LEU A 278 -15.38 -28.74 -116.18
C LEU A 278 -14.68 -28.09 -117.39
N LEU A 279 -13.41 -27.69 -117.25
CA LEU A 279 -12.60 -27.20 -118.37
C LEU A 279 -12.26 -28.30 -119.36
N ALA A 280 -12.00 -29.53 -118.90
CA ALA A 280 -11.81 -30.69 -119.76
C ALA A 280 -13.09 -31.03 -120.54
N TRP A 281 -14.25 -31.06 -119.89
CA TRP A 281 -15.55 -31.24 -120.55
C TRP A 281 -15.85 -30.13 -121.58
N LYS A 282 -15.51 -28.87 -121.30
CA LYS A 282 -15.66 -27.78 -122.28
C LYS A 282 -14.71 -27.90 -123.47
N ARG A 283 -13.53 -28.54 -123.32
CA ARG A 283 -12.64 -28.84 -124.44
C ARG A 283 -13.22 -29.95 -125.32
N THR A 284 -13.65 -31.06 -124.74
CA THR A 284 -14.24 -32.17 -125.50
C THR A 284 -15.57 -31.78 -126.17
N GLU A 285 -16.40 -30.96 -125.51
CA GLU A 285 -17.59 -30.34 -126.12
C GLU A 285 -17.23 -29.45 -127.32
N ALA A 286 -16.14 -28.67 -127.24
CA ALA A 286 -15.67 -27.82 -128.34
C ALA A 286 -14.96 -28.60 -129.46
N GLU A 287 -14.34 -29.74 -129.15
CA GLU A 287 -13.77 -30.68 -130.12
C GLU A 287 -14.89 -31.39 -130.89
N LEU A 288 -15.87 -31.98 -130.20
CA LEU A 288 -17.07 -32.56 -130.80
C LEU A 288 -17.83 -31.54 -131.67
N ARG A 289 -17.95 -30.27 -131.25
CA ARG A 289 -18.54 -29.22 -132.11
C ARG A 289 -17.77 -29.01 -133.42
N ARG A 290 -16.43 -29.07 -133.41
CA ARG A 290 -15.61 -28.97 -134.64
C ARG A 290 -15.73 -30.23 -135.50
N GLU A 291 -15.84 -31.40 -134.89
CA GLU A 291 -16.10 -32.66 -135.61
C GLU A 291 -17.46 -32.62 -136.30
N PHE A 292 -18.52 -32.20 -135.60
CA PHE A 292 -19.83 -32.01 -136.22
C PHE A 292 -19.80 -30.96 -137.34
N GLN A 293 -19.13 -29.81 -137.14
CA GLN A 293 -19.00 -28.79 -138.20
C GLN A 293 -18.21 -29.28 -139.43
N THR A 294 -17.18 -30.11 -139.25
CA THR A 294 -16.41 -30.66 -140.37
C THR A 294 -17.14 -31.80 -141.08
N GLN A 295 -17.91 -32.63 -140.35
CA GLN A 295 -18.85 -33.60 -140.93
C GLN A 295 -19.97 -32.88 -141.71
N GLU A 296 -20.57 -31.84 -141.14
CA GLU A 296 -21.60 -31.05 -141.82
C GLU A 296 -21.04 -30.40 -143.10
N ALA A 297 -19.88 -29.76 -143.03
CA ALA A 297 -19.22 -29.18 -144.22
C ALA A 297 -18.89 -30.24 -145.29
N ALA A 298 -18.53 -31.47 -144.88
CA ALA A 298 -18.33 -32.59 -145.80
C ALA A 298 -19.64 -33.03 -146.46
N LEU A 299 -20.75 -33.10 -145.70
CA LEU A 299 -22.09 -33.43 -146.22
C LEU A 299 -22.65 -32.32 -147.13
N GLN A 300 -22.46 -31.04 -146.78
CA GLN A 300 -22.80 -29.91 -147.66
C GLN A 300 -21.99 -29.98 -148.97
N LYS A 301 -20.71 -30.39 -148.91
CA LYS A 301 -19.86 -30.57 -150.10
C LYS A 301 -20.26 -31.76 -150.97
N THR A 302 -20.72 -32.88 -150.40
CA THR A 302 -21.27 -34.01 -151.19
C THR A 302 -22.65 -33.68 -151.77
N LEU A 303 -23.53 -33.00 -151.02
CA LEU A 303 -24.78 -32.44 -151.56
C LEU A 303 -24.54 -31.44 -152.70
N GLY A 304 -23.50 -30.60 -152.59
CA GLY A 304 -23.06 -29.71 -153.67
C GLY A 304 -22.66 -30.46 -154.94
N LYS A 305 -21.86 -31.53 -154.81
CA LYS A 305 -21.52 -32.43 -155.93
C LYS A 305 -22.76 -33.08 -156.55
N LEU A 306 -23.66 -33.63 -155.73
CA LEU A 306 -24.88 -34.29 -156.21
C LEU A 306 -25.82 -33.33 -156.93
N ARG A 307 -25.92 -32.07 -156.48
CA ARG A 307 -26.67 -31.01 -157.18
C ARG A 307 -26.04 -30.65 -158.52
N ALA A 308 -24.71 -30.56 -158.60
CA ALA A 308 -24.00 -30.30 -159.86
C ALA A 308 -24.17 -31.46 -160.85
N GLU A 309 -24.10 -32.71 -160.38
CA GLU A 309 -24.31 -33.90 -161.22
C GLU A 309 -25.76 -34.00 -161.71
N LEU A 310 -26.74 -33.70 -160.85
CA LEU A 310 -28.15 -33.62 -161.23
C LEU A 310 -28.41 -32.53 -162.28
N ALA A 311 -27.76 -31.37 -162.17
CA ALA A 311 -27.83 -30.32 -163.19
C ALA A 311 -27.21 -30.78 -164.52
N ARG A 312 -26.04 -31.43 -164.47
CA ARG A 312 -25.35 -32.00 -165.65
C ARG A 312 -26.24 -32.98 -166.40
N VAL A 313 -26.85 -33.94 -165.68
CA VAL A 313 -27.80 -34.92 -166.24
C VAL A 313 -29.08 -34.25 -166.77
N SER A 314 -29.55 -33.17 -166.13
CA SER A 314 -30.71 -32.40 -166.61
C SER A 314 -30.41 -31.67 -167.92
N ASP A 315 -29.20 -31.13 -168.10
CA ASP A 315 -28.78 -30.51 -169.37
C ASP A 315 -28.55 -31.56 -170.47
N GLU A 316 -27.96 -32.72 -170.17
CA GLU A 316 -27.88 -33.84 -171.13
C GLU A 316 -29.29 -34.29 -171.57
N ALA A 317 -30.24 -34.37 -170.64
CA ALA A 317 -31.64 -34.67 -170.93
C ALA A 317 -32.35 -33.54 -171.71
N ARG A 318 -31.91 -32.28 -171.61
CA ARG A 318 -32.40 -31.17 -172.43
C ARG A 318 -31.84 -31.26 -173.85
N GLU A 319 -30.53 -31.43 -174.00
CA GLU A 319 -29.87 -31.56 -175.30
C GLU A 319 -30.42 -32.74 -176.11
N ASN A 320 -30.70 -33.87 -175.46
CA ASN A 320 -31.33 -35.03 -176.10
C ASN A 320 -32.77 -34.77 -176.55
N ARG A 321 -33.56 -33.97 -175.81
CA ARG A 321 -34.88 -33.51 -176.30
C ARG A 321 -34.75 -32.56 -177.48
N GLU A 322 -33.80 -31.63 -177.47
CA GLU A 322 -33.54 -30.72 -178.60
C GLU A 322 -33.11 -31.49 -179.86
N LYS A 323 -32.32 -32.55 -179.73
CA LYS A 323 -32.00 -33.49 -180.83
C LYS A 323 -33.25 -34.20 -181.35
N SER A 324 -34.11 -34.72 -180.47
CA SER A 324 -35.39 -35.32 -180.87
C SER A 324 -36.32 -34.34 -181.60
N HIS A 325 -36.44 -33.09 -181.13
CA HIS A 325 -37.26 -32.07 -181.80
C HIS A 325 -36.72 -31.70 -183.19
N LYS A 326 -35.39 -31.66 -183.39
CA LYS A 326 -34.79 -31.44 -184.72
C LYS A 326 -35.11 -32.58 -185.70
N LEU A 327 -35.06 -33.83 -185.22
CA LEU A 327 -35.45 -34.99 -186.02
C LEU A 327 -36.96 -34.96 -186.36
N GLN A 328 -37.82 -34.66 -185.38
CA GLN A 328 -39.27 -34.52 -185.59
C GLN A 328 -39.59 -33.45 -186.65
N ALA A 329 -38.92 -32.30 -186.60
CA ALA A 329 -39.09 -31.23 -187.59
C ALA A 329 -38.66 -31.67 -189.00
N SER A 330 -37.55 -32.42 -189.13
CA SER A 330 -37.11 -32.95 -190.44
C SER A 330 -38.10 -33.96 -191.03
N LEU A 331 -38.74 -34.78 -190.18
CA LEU A 331 -39.78 -35.73 -190.60
C LEU A 331 -41.01 -34.99 -191.15
N THR A 332 -41.53 -34.00 -190.43
CA THR A 332 -42.71 -33.24 -190.87
C THR A 332 -42.50 -32.48 -192.20
N THR A 333 -41.27 -32.06 -192.49
CA THR A 333 -40.94 -31.44 -193.79
C THR A 333 -41.00 -32.47 -194.92
N ALA A 334 -40.52 -33.71 -194.70
CA ALA A 334 -40.62 -34.78 -195.69
C ALA A 334 -42.07 -35.26 -195.89
N GLU A 335 -42.88 -35.31 -194.82
CA GLU A 335 -44.31 -35.60 -194.90
C GLU A 335 -45.05 -34.55 -195.74
N SER A 336 -44.67 -33.27 -195.63
CA SER A 336 -45.29 -32.20 -196.43
C SER A 336 -45.00 -32.31 -197.94
N THR A 337 -43.76 -32.59 -198.34
CA THR A 337 -43.41 -32.71 -199.77
C THR A 337 -44.00 -33.95 -200.44
N ILE A 338 -44.18 -35.05 -199.70
CA ILE A 338 -44.95 -36.23 -200.17
C ILE A 338 -46.42 -35.83 -200.44
N LYS A 339 -47.00 -35.00 -199.58
CA LYS A 339 -48.39 -34.55 -199.68
C LYS A 339 -48.63 -33.65 -200.91
N ASP A 340 -47.69 -32.74 -201.19
CA ASP A 340 -47.77 -31.86 -202.37
C ASP A 340 -47.60 -32.65 -203.68
N LEU A 341 -46.71 -33.64 -203.72
CA LEU A 341 -46.56 -34.56 -204.86
C LEU A 341 -47.82 -35.40 -205.10
N THR A 342 -48.53 -35.80 -204.04
CA THR A 342 -49.82 -36.51 -204.15
C THR A 342 -50.87 -35.61 -204.81
N LYS A 343 -50.99 -34.36 -204.36
CA LYS A 343 -51.95 -33.37 -204.89
C LYS A 343 -51.74 -33.08 -206.38
N GLN A 344 -50.49 -33.05 -206.86
CA GLN A 344 -50.18 -32.87 -208.29
C GLN A 344 -50.66 -34.03 -209.18
N LEU A 345 -50.90 -35.22 -208.61
CA LEU A 345 -51.44 -36.37 -209.34
C LEU A 345 -52.96 -36.25 -209.52
N ASP A 346 -53.68 -35.85 -208.47
CA ASP A 346 -55.14 -35.66 -208.48
C ASP A 346 -55.56 -34.52 -209.41
N GLU A 347 -54.77 -33.44 -209.50
CA GLU A 347 -55.03 -32.32 -210.41
C GLU A 347 -54.92 -32.71 -211.89
N VAL A 348 -54.17 -33.76 -212.24
CA VAL A 348 -54.06 -34.25 -213.62
C VAL A 348 -55.26 -35.12 -214.01
N THR A 349 -55.75 -35.98 -213.11
CA THR A 349 -56.91 -36.83 -213.37
C THR A 349 -58.21 -36.01 -213.46
N GLN A 350 -58.43 -35.07 -212.53
CA GLN A 350 -59.66 -34.27 -212.48
C GLN A 350 -59.86 -33.39 -213.75
N ASN A 351 -58.78 -32.95 -214.40
CA ASN A 351 -58.85 -32.21 -215.66
C ASN A 351 -59.35 -33.05 -216.85
N SER A 352 -59.32 -34.38 -216.77
CA SER A 352 -59.87 -35.26 -217.81
C SER A 352 -61.40 -35.33 -217.79
N GLU A 353 -62.04 -35.22 -216.62
CA GLU A 353 -63.49 -35.40 -216.42
C GLU A 353 -64.30 -34.16 -216.85
N ILE A 354 -63.74 -32.97 -216.66
CA ILE A 354 -64.39 -31.68 -216.94
C ILE A 354 -64.72 -31.48 -218.42
N VAL A 355 -63.98 -32.13 -219.33
CA VAL A 355 -64.23 -32.06 -220.78
C VAL A 355 -65.51 -32.82 -221.17
N GLU A 356 -65.80 -33.94 -220.50
CA GLU A 356 -66.92 -34.82 -220.85
C GLU A 356 -68.28 -34.28 -220.38
N ILE A 357 -68.31 -33.58 -219.24
CA ILE A 357 -69.55 -32.99 -218.68
C ILE A 357 -70.09 -31.86 -219.57
N ARG A 358 -69.20 -30.99 -220.07
CA ARG A 358 -69.56 -29.78 -220.84
C ARG A 358 -70.29 -30.04 -222.15
N GLN A 359 -70.32 -31.27 -222.66
CA GLN A 359 -71.07 -31.63 -223.86
C GLN A 359 -72.57 -31.89 -223.58
N LYS A 360 -72.98 -32.16 -222.34
CA LYS A 360 -74.37 -32.51 -221.98
C LYS A 360 -75.22 -31.34 -221.50
N GLU A 361 -74.63 -30.35 -220.84
CA GLU A 361 -75.40 -29.30 -220.15
C GLU A 361 -76.11 -28.33 -221.11
N ALA A 362 -75.63 -28.23 -222.36
CA ALA A 362 -76.20 -27.36 -223.40
C ALA A 362 -77.61 -27.78 -223.89
N GLU A 363 -78.09 -28.98 -223.56
CA GLU A 363 -79.38 -29.50 -224.03
C GLU A 363 -80.58 -29.12 -223.12
N CYS A 364 -80.33 -28.69 -221.87
CA CYS A 364 -81.38 -28.62 -220.84
C CYS A 364 -81.97 -27.23 -220.52
N GLU A 365 -81.26 -26.12 -220.80
CA GLU A 365 -81.66 -24.79 -220.26
C GLU A 365 -82.89 -24.15 -220.93
N LEU A 366 -83.47 -24.75 -221.99
CA LEU A 366 -84.61 -24.18 -222.70
C LEU A 366 -85.96 -24.32 -221.96
N GLU A 367 -86.07 -25.27 -221.03
CA GLU A 367 -87.36 -25.75 -220.48
C GLU A 367 -87.81 -24.98 -219.21
N ALA A 368 -86.89 -24.66 -218.31
CA ALA A 368 -87.20 -24.35 -216.90
C ALA A 368 -87.68 -22.91 -216.58
N ALA A 369 -88.00 -22.10 -217.60
CA ALA A 369 -88.23 -20.66 -217.44
C ALA A 369 -89.65 -20.23 -216.99
N ARG A 370 -90.56 -21.16 -216.69
CA ARG A 370 -92.01 -20.88 -216.51
C ARG A 370 -92.51 -20.70 -215.07
N ASP A 371 -92.34 -21.67 -214.18
CA ASP A 371 -93.27 -21.86 -213.03
C ASP A 371 -92.86 -21.18 -211.71
N ARG A 372 -92.42 -19.91 -211.76
CA ARG A 372 -91.81 -19.20 -210.61
C ARG A 372 -92.79 -18.29 -209.82
N VAL A 373 -93.95 -18.81 -209.39
CA VAL A 373 -94.97 -17.98 -208.69
C VAL A 373 -95.47 -18.58 -207.34
N GLN A 374 -94.85 -18.09 -206.27
CA GLN A 374 -95.44 -17.73 -204.98
C GLN A 374 -95.95 -18.78 -203.95
N GLN A 375 -95.19 -18.89 -202.85
CA GLN A 375 -95.57 -18.90 -201.42
C GLN A 375 -96.99 -19.32 -200.96
N GLN A 376 -97.07 -20.19 -199.94
CA GLN A 376 -97.94 -19.96 -198.77
C GLN A 376 -97.57 -20.83 -197.53
N ALA A 377 -98.23 -20.53 -196.40
CA ALA A 377 -98.37 -21.32 -195.17
C ALA A 377 -97.14 -21.51 -194.24
N THR A 378 -97.04 -20.63 -193.24
CA THR A 378 -96.46 -20.91 -191.91
C THR A 378 -97.51 -20.60 -190.84
N GLU A 379 -98.04 -21.61 -190.13
CA GLU A 379 -98.78 -21.43 -188.88
C GLU A 379 -99.01 -22.79 -188.16
N ILE A 380 -99.40 -22.74 -186.87
CA ILE A 380 -99.68 -23.87 -185.96
C ILE A 380 -98.49 -24.84 -185.74
N LEU A 381 -97.70 -24.82 -184.67
CA LEU A 381 -97.62 -24.01 -183.44
C LEU A 381 -98.80 -24.04 -182.43
N LEU A 382 -98.46 -24.40 -181.18
CA LEU A 382 -99.19 -24.15 -179.91
C LEU A 382 -100.53 -24.93 -179.75
N LYS A 383 -100.89 -25.49 -178.59
CA LYS A 383 -100.44 -25.19 -177.21
C LYS A 383 -100.62 -26.39 -176.24
N ALA A 384 -99.61 -26.58 -175.39
CA ALA A 384 -99.65 -26.96 -173.95
C ALA A 384 -100.36 -28.24 -173.42
N SER A 385 -99.71 -28.84 -172.42
CA SER A 385 -100.26 -29.57 -171.25
C SER A 385 -100.97 -30.92 -171.47
N GLN A 386 -100.31 -32.02 -171.05
CA GLN A 386 -100.86 -33.16 -170.28
C GLN A 386 -99.69 -34.13 -169.88
N ILE A 387 -99.55 -34.50 -168.61
CA ILE A 387 -99.97 -35.76 -167.93
C ILE A 387 -99.04 -36.98 -168.16
N SER A 388 -98.70 -37.65 -167.04
CA SER A 388 -98.16 -39.02 -166.85
C SER A 388 -96.94 -39.51 -167.65
N SER A 389 -95.85 -39.82 -166.93
CA SER A 389 -95.35 -41.20 -166.73
C SER A 389 -94.02 -41.19 -165.93
N LEU A 390 -93.70 -42.18 -165.08
CA LEU A 390 -94.52 -43.21 -164.43
C LEU A 390 -93.86 -43.61 -163.09
N GLN A 391 -94.68 -43.95 -162.09
CA GLN A 391 -94.28 -44.77 -160.94
C GLN A 391 -94.89 -46.17 -161.14
N ALA A 392 -94.15 -47.21 -160.72
CA ALA A 392 -94.27 -48.61 -161.17
C ALA A 392 -93.71 -48.82 -162.60
N THR A 393 -92.89 -49.85 -162.85
CA THR A 393 -92.43 -50.99 -162.02
C THR A 393 -90.91 -50.90 -161.76
N GLN A 394 -90.23 -51.62 -160.85
CA GLN A 394 -90.58 -52.89 -160.19
C GLN A 394 -89.83 -53.07 -158.85
N MET A 395 -90.42 -52.64 -157.73
CA MET A 395 -90.06 -53.15 -156.41
C MET A 395 -90.86 -54.45 -156.17
N THR A 396 -90.25 -55.64 -156.34
CA THR A 396 -90.57 -56.88 -155.60
C THR A 396 -89.69 -58.05 -156.05
N GLN A 397 -89.19 -58.79 -155.05
CA GLN A 397 -88.40 -60.04 -155.03
C GLN A 397 -86.87 -59.84 -154.91
N GLU A 398 -86.23 -60.04 -153.74
CA GLU A 398 -86.24 -61.17 -152.76
C GLU A 398 -85.51 -62.41 -153.31
N ALA A 399 -84.59 -63.09 -152.61
CA ALA A 399 -83.99 -62.93 -151.28
C ALA A 399 -82.48 -63.31 -151.38
N ALA A 400 -81.60 -63.35 -150.37
CA ALA A 400 -81.69 -63.40 -148.90
C ALA A 400 -80.40 -62.74 -148.31
N ILE A 401 -80.35 -62.11 -147.13
CA ILE A 401 -80.52 -62.66 -145.76
C ILE A 401 -79.64 -63.91 -145.52
N ARG A 402 -78.53 -63.79 -144.74
CA ARG A 402 -78.47 -64.29 -143.34
C ARG A 402 -77.19 -63.97 -142.52
N ASP A 403 -75.97 -64.11 -143.04
CA ASP A 403 -74.84 -64.60 -142.20
C ASP A 403 -73.73 -63.62 -141.69
N LEU A 404 -74.02 -62.36 -141.31
CA LEU A 404 -73.02 -61.50 -140.61
C LEU A 404 -73.55 -60.68 -139.40
N ASP A 405 -74.49 -61.23 -138.61
CA ASP A 405 -74.89 -60.64 -137.30
C ASP A 405 -73.95 -61.04 -136.12
N ASN A 406 -72.94 -61.89 -136.38
CA ASN A 406 -72.15 -62.56 -135.33
C ASN A 406 -71.09 -61.70 -134.63
N GLU A 407 -70.48 -60.71 -135.29
CA GLU A 407 -69.31 -59.99 -134.72
C GLU A 407 -69.71 -58.92 -133.67
N ARG A 408 -70.99 -58.53 -133.62
CA ARG A 408 -71.51 -57.49 -132.70
C ARG A 408 -71.48 -57.91 -131.23
N SER A 409 -71.43 -59.22 -130.94
CA SER A 409 -71.48 -59.75 -129.57
C SER A 409 -70.17 -59.60 -128.79
N ARG A 410 -69.03 -59.46 -129.47
CA ARG A 410 -67.70 -59.64 -128.87
C ARG A 410 -67.14 -58.43 -128.11
N LEU A 411 -67.79 -57.27 -128.20
CA LEU A 411 -67.32 -56.02 -127.58
C LEU A 411 -68.08 -55.60 -126.31
N LYS A 412 -69.11 -56.36 -125.89
CA LYS A 412 -69.93 -55.99 -124.72
C LYS A 412 -69.30 -56.36 -123.36
N ASP A 413 -68.53 -57.46 -123.32
CA ASP A 413 -67.98 -58.03 -122.07
C ASP A 413 -66.59 -57.49 -121.66
N LYS A 414 -66.19 -56.34 -122.22
CA LYS A 414 -64.91 -55.67 -121.93
C LYS A 414 -65.06 -54.37 -121.12
N VAL A 415 -66.28 -53.85 -120.95
CA VAL A 415 -66.52 -52.61 -120.16
C VAL A 415 -66.62 -52.92 -118.67
N LEU A 416 -67.47 -53.89 -118.28
CA LEU A 416 -67.74 -54.24 -116.88
C LEU A 416 -66.49 -54.56 -116.03
N ARG A 417 -65.47 -55.18 -116.64
CA ARG A 417 -64.25 -55.62 -115.94
C ARG A 417 -63.24 -54.52 -115.60
N MET A 418 -63.48 -53.26 -115.95
CA MET A 418 -62.61 -52.14 -115.52
C MET A 418 -63.28 -51.21 -114.49
N GLU A 419 -64.49 -51.54 -114.04
CA GLU A 419 -65.19 -50.79 -112.99
C GLU A 419 -65.02 -51.48 -111.62
N GLU A 420 -65.06 -52.82 -111.58
CA GLU A 420 -64.88 -53.62 -110.34
C GLU A 420 -63.47 -53.50 -109.73
N GLU A 421 -62.41 -53.34 -110.54
CA GLU A 421 -61.03 -53.20 -110.04
C GLU A 421 -60.77 -51.84 -109.35
N ARG A 422 -61.64 -50.83 -109.52
CA ARG A 422 -61.40 -49.46 -109.04
C ARG A 422 -61.87 -49.23 -107.60
N GLU A 423 -62.82 -50.02 -107.10
CA GLU A 423 -63.37 -49.84 -105.74
C GLU A 423 -62.57 -50.62 -104.67
N ALA A 424 -62.01 -51.78 -105.04
CA ALA A 424 -61.19 -52.60 -104.13
C ALA A 424 -59.92 -51.89 -103.64
N LEU A 425 -59.28 -51.07 -104.49
CA LEU A 425 -58.08 -50.31 -104.13
C LEU A 425 -58.37 -49.09 -103.23
N HIS A 426 -59.61 -48.60 -103.18
CA HIS A 426 -59.95 -47.46 -102.32
C HIS A 426 -60.12 -47.88 -100.85
N SER A 427 -60.80 -49.00 -100.62
CA SER A 427 -61.05 -49.54 -99.27
C SER A 427 -59.78 -50.05 -98.57
N GLN A 428 -58.76 -50.51 -99.32
CA GLN A 428 -57.49 -50.95 -98.74
C GLN A 428 -56.64 -49.79 -98.19
N SER A 429 -56.74 -48.59 -98.76
CA SER A 429 -55.97 -47.41 -98.30
C SER A 429 -56.50 -46.88 -96.96
N GLN A 430 -57.82 -46.68 -96.85
CA GLN A 430 -58.45 -46.07 -95.68
C GLN A 430 -58.24 -46.92 -94.40
N ALA A 431 -58.32 -48.25 -94.53
CA ALA A 431 -58.11 -49.17 -93.40
C ALA A 431 -56.66 -49.21 -92.87
N MET A 432 -55.68 -48.77 -93.66
CA MET A 432 -54.29 -48.63 -93.23
C MET A 432 -54.04 -47.30 -92.52
N ASP A 433 -54.58 -46.20 -93.04
CA ASP A 433 -54.48 -44.87 -92.42
C ASP A 433 -55.12 -44.87 -91.01
N GLU A 434 -56.30 -45.46 -90.84
CA GLU A 434 -56.98 -45.50 -89.53
C GLU A 434 -56.22 -46.34 -88.51
N ARG A 435 -55.57 -47.43 -88.92
CA ARG A 435 -54.69 -48.22 -88.05
C ARG A 435 -53.43 -47.46 -87.65
N GLN A 436 -52.76 -46.79 -88.58
CA GLN A 436 -51.59 -45.98 -88.26
C GLN A 436 -51.95 -44.82 -87.32
N LYS A 437 -53.11 -44.19 -87.53
CA LYS A 437 -53.61 -43.08 -86.69
C LYS A 437 -53.93 -43.53 -85.26
N GLN A 438 -54.54 -44.70 -85.07
CA GLN A 438 -54.75 -45.30 -83.75
C GLN A 438 -53.43 -45.70 -83.08
N GLN A 439 -52.47 -46.23 -83.84
CA GLN A 439 -51.16 -46.62 -83.31
C GLN A 439 -50.34 -45.39 -82.86
N ILE A 440 -50.35 -44.30 -83.63
CA ILE A 440 -49.73 -43.03 -83.23
C ILE A 440 -50.39 -42.48 -81.96
N GLN A 441 -51.73 -42.42 -81.90
CA GLN A 441 -52.45 -41.97 -80.70
C GLN A 441 -52.14 -42.81 -79.45
N SER A 442 -51.89 -44.12 -79.60
CA SER A 442 -51.47 -44.97 -78.48
C SER A 442 -50.07 -44.62 -77.98
N LEU A 443 -49.13 -44.33 -78.88
CA LEU A 443 -47.75 -43.96 -78.57
C LEU A 443 -47.65 -42.55 -77.97
N ASP A 444 -48.37 -41.58 -78.53
CA ASP A 444 -48.47 -40.22 -77.98
C ASP A 444 -49.03 -40.22 -76.56
N LYS A 445 -50.03 -41.09 -76.29
CA LYS A 445 -50.59 -41.25 -74.95
C LYS A 445 -49.55 -41.81 -73.97
N THR A 446 -48.85 -42.89 -74.31
CA THR A 446 -47.79 -43.44 -73.44
C THR A 446 -46.63 -42.45 -73.25
N LEU A 447 -46.26 -41.69 -74.28
CA LEU A 447 -45.22 -40.66 -74.20
C LEU A 447 -45.64 -39.48 -73.32
N HIS A 448 -46.93 -39.13 -73.30
CA HIS A 448 -47.48 -38.11 -72.41
C HIS A 448 -47.53 -38.61 -70.96
N GLU A 449 -47.94 -39.86 -70.74
CA GLU A 449 -47.97 -40.49 -69.41
C GLU A 449 -46.55 -40.65 -68.82
N GLU A 450 -45.55 -41.06 -69.60
CA GLU A 450 -44.13 -41.05 -69.18
C GLU A 450 -43.60 -39.65 -68.89
N LYS A 451 -43.92 -38.64 -69.73
CA LYS A 451 -43.50 -37.24 -69.48
C LYS A 451 -44.08 -36.69 -68.18
N VAL A 452 -45.37 -36.93 -67.92
CA VAL A 452 -46.02 -36.52 -66.67
C VAL A 452 -45.45 -37.29 -65.47
N SER A 453 -45.08 -38.57 -65.62
CA SER A 453 -44.37 -39.32 -64.57
C SER A 453 -43.00 -38.70 -64.28
N HIS A 454 -42.16 -38.51 -65.30
CA HIS A 454 -40.82 -37.94 -65.13
C HIS A 454 -40.83 -36.50 -64.62
N GLU A 455 -41.79 -35.67 -65.05
CA GLU A 455 -41.95 -34.31 -64.52
C GLU A 455 -42.34 -34.34 -63.03
N LYS A 456 -43.27 -35.22 -62.65
CA LYS A 456 -43.65 -35.44 -61.25
C LYS A 456 -42.47 -35.95 -60.42
N ASP A 457 -41.69 -36.89 -60.92
CA ASP A 457 -40.54 -37.45 -60.20
C ASP A 457 -39.37 -36.46 -60.09
N MET A 458 -39.09 -35.66 -61.13
CA MET A 458 -38.12 -34.56 -61.05
C MET A 458 -38.56 -33.48 -60.05
N ASN A 459 -39.85 -33.18 -59.96
CA ASN A 459 -40.37 -32.25 -58.95
C ASN A 459 -40.35 -32.87 -57.54
N ASN A 460 -40.62 -34.18 -57.38
CA ASN A 460 -40.45 -34.90 -56.11
C ASN A 460 -38.99 -34.87 -55.63
N VAL A 461 -38.03 -35.05 -56.54
CA VAL A 461 -36.58 -35.01 -56.24
C VAL A 461 -36.13 -33.60 -55.87
N ARG A 462 -36.60 -32.56 -56.60
CA ARG A 462 -36.36 -31.16 -56.20
C ARG A 462 -36.92 -30.84 -54.82
N ALA A 463 -38.18 -31.20 -54.57
CA ALA A 463 -38.84 -30.95 -53.28
C ALA A 463 -38.07 -31.61 -52.12
N ARG A 464 -37.57 -32.84 -52.30
CA ARG A 464 -36.71 -33.50 -51.30
C ARG A 464 -35.38 -32.78 -51.09
N TYR A 465 -34.69 -32.36 -52.15
CA TYR A 465 -33.45 -31.60 -51.99
C TYR A 465 -33.67 -30.21 -51.37
N GLU A 466 -34.78 -29.55 -51.65
CA GLU A 466 -35.17 -28.29 -51.02
C GLU A 466 -35.54 -28.49 -49.54
N GLU A 467 -36.24 -29.57 -49.21
CA GLU A 467 -36.56 -29.97 -47.84
C GLU A 467 -35.30 -30.33 -47.04
N GLU A 468 -34.43 -31.22 -47.56
CA GLU A 468 -33.12 -31.57 -46.97
C GLU A 468 -32.24 -30.32 -46.79
N ALA A 469 -32.17 -29.43 -47.78
CA ALA A 469 -31.43 -28.17 -47.66
C ALA A 469 -32.05 -27.22 -46.63
N SER A 470 -33.38 -27.25 -46.42
CA SER A 470 -34.05 -26.48 -45.37
C SER A 470 -33.75 -27.05 -43.97
N GLN A 471 -33.81 -28.38 -43.80
CA GLN A 471 -33.50 -29.07 -42.54
C GLN A 471 -32.01 -28.92 -42.17
N MET A 472 -31.11 -28.94 -43.14
CA MET A 472 -29.68 -28.64 -42.94
C MET A 472 -29.43 -27.18 -42.53
N LYS A 473 -30.13 -26.22 -43.15
CA LYS A 473 -30.06 -24.81 -42.72
C LYS A 473 -30.64 -24.60 -41.33
N GLU A 474 -31.75 -25.24 -41.00
CA GLU A 474 -32.39 -25.08 -39.69
C GLU A 474 -31.56 -25.73 -38.57
N SER A 475 -31.01 -26.92 -38.79
CA SER A 475 -30.10 -27.57 -37.83
C SER A 475 -28.81 -26.77 -37.62
N GLN A 476 -28.23 -26.19 -38.68
CA GLN A 476 -27.11 -25.24 -38.56
C GLN A 476 -27.49 -23.98 -37.77
N ALA A 477 -28.67 -23.39 -38.03
CA ALA A 477 -29.16 -22.22 -37.31
C ALA A 477 -29.38 -22.51 -35.82
N ARG A 478 -30.02 -23.66 -35.48
CA ARG A 478 -30.21 -24.12 -34.09
C ARG A 478 -28.86 -24.37 -33.40
N ALA A 479 -27.89 -24.97 -34.08
CA ALA A 479 -26.55 -25.19 -33.53
C ALA A 479 -25.80 -23.87 -33.24
N LEU A 480 -25.88 -22.90 -34.15
CA LEU A 480 -25.33 -21.54 -33.94
C LEU A 480 -26.03 -20.83 -32.79
N GLU A 481 -27.36 -20.94 -32.67
CA GLU A 481 -28.13 -20.36 -31.58
C GLU A 481 -27.79 -21.01 -30.23
N GLU A 482 -27.57 -22.33 -30.18
CA GLU A 482 -27.05 -23.03 -28.99
C GLU A 482 -25.66 -22.56 -28.59
N VAL A 483 -24.73 -22.40 -29.55
CA VAL A 483 -23.38 -21.89 -29.29
C VAL A 483 -23.44 -20.45 -28.79
N ALA A 484 -24.28 -19.60 -29.37
CA ALA A 484 -24.51 -18.23 -28.91
C ALA A 484 -25.11 -18.18 -27.49
N LYS A 485 -26.10 -19.05 -27.19
CA LYS A 485 -26.67 -19.19 -25.84
C LYS A 485 -25.62 -19.65 -24.82
N LYS A 486 -24.81 -20.65 -25.15
CA LYS A 486 -23.70 -21.14 -24.31
C LYS A 486 -22.67 -20.04 -24.08
N HIS A 487 -22.27 -19.31 -25.13
CA HIS A 487 -21.33 -18.20 -25.01
C HIS A 487 -21.87 -17.06 -24.13
N ARG A 488 -23.13 -16.65 -24.32
CA ARG A 488 -23.80 -15.65 -23.47
C ARG A 488 -23.79 -16.09 -22.00
N VAL A 489 -24.15 -17.33 -21.69
CA VAL A 489 -24.12 -17.85 -20.31
C VAL A 489 -22.70 -17.88 -19.74
N THR A 490 -21.68 -18.24 -20.53
CA THR A 490 -20.28 -18.16 -20.06
C THR A 490 -19.84 -16.72 -19.80
N LEU A 491 -20.27 -15.75 -20.61
CA LEU A 491 -19.97 -14.34 -20.41
C LEU A 491 -20.67 -13.76 -19.18
N GLU A 492 -21.96 -14.06 -18.99
CA GLU A 492 -22.75 -13.67 -17.81
C GLU A 492 -22.13 -14.26 -16.52
N ASN A 493 -21.72 -15.53 -16.54
CA ASN A 493 -21.03 -16.14 -15.41
C ASN A 493 -19.64 -15.53 -15.15
N ALA A 494 -18.87 -15.21 -16.20
CA ALA A 494 -17.56 -14.56 -16.05
C ALA A 494 -17.69 -13.15 -15.45
N LEU A 495 -18.65 -12.36 -15.93
CA LEU A 495 -18.96 -11.02 -15.39
C LEU A 495 -19.43 -11.09 -13.93
N ASN A 496 -20.35 -12.01 -13.62
CA ASN A 496 -20.87 -12.21 -12.26
C ASN A 496 -19.76 -12.65 -11.28
N ASN A 497 -18.83 -13.51 -11.71
CA ASN A 497 -17.67 -13.89 -10.90
C ASN A 497 -16.67 -12.73 -10.74
N ALA A 498 -16.34 -12.00 -11.80
CA ALA A 498 -15.49 -10.82 -11.72
C ALA A 498 -16.09 -9.72 -10.82
N GLU A 499 -17.42 -9.55 -10.82
CA GLU A 499 -18.12 -8.64 -9.91
C GLU A 499 -18.07 -9.12 -8.46
N LYS A 500 -18.24 -10.43 -8.19
CA LYS A 500 -18.04 -10.99 -6.85
C LYS A 500 -16.62 -10.79 -6.34
N ASP A 501 -15.60 -11.05 -7.17
CA ASP A 501 -14.20 -10.84 -6.77
C ASP A 501 -13.88 -9.34 -6.57
N LYS A 502 -14.39 -8.44 -7.43
CA LYS A 502 -14.33 -6.98 -7.23
C LYS A 502 -14.95 -6.59 -5.89
N ASN A 503 -16.16 -7.06 -5.59
CA ASN A 503 -16.87 -6.74 -4.35
C ASN A 503 -16.18 -7.34 -3.11
N ARG A 504 -15.58 -8.54 -3.24
CA ARG A 504 -14.78 -9.17 -2.19
C ARG A 504 -13.51 -8.39 -1.91
N LEU A 505 -12.76 -7.99 -2.94
CA LEU A 505 -11.55 -7.19 -2.80
C LEU A 505 -11.85 -5.80 -2.20
N LEU A 506 -12.97 -5.18 -2.56
CA LEU A 506 -13.43 -3.94 -1.93
C LEU A 506 -13.72 -4.14 -0.44
N ALA A 507 -14.46 -5.19 -0.04
CA ALA A 507 -14.74 -5.48 1.36
C ALA A 507 -13.47 -5.87 2.15
N GLU A 508 -12.53 -6.59 1.55
CA GLU A 508 -11.22 -6.91 2.15
C GLU A 508 -10.38 -5.62 2.37
N LEU A 509 -10.43 -4.66 1.44
CA LEU A 509 -9.75 -3.37 1.54
C LEU A 509 -10.40 -2.44 2.57
N GLU A 510 -11.74 -2.33 2.59
CA GLU A 510 -12.50 -1.60 3.61
C GLU A 510 -12.20 -2.16 5.02
N GLN A 511 -12.12 -3.49 5.16
CA GLN A 511 -11.75 -4.13 6.42
C GLN A 511 -10.28 -3.91 6.80
N GLN A 512 -9.36 -3.71 5.84
CA GLN A 512 -7.98 -3.32 6.14
C GLN A 512 -7.93 -1.88 6.66
N PHE A 513 -8.56 -0.93 5.95
CA PHE A 513 -8.65 0.47 6.39
C PHE A 513 -9.30 0.60 7.77
N GLU A 514 -10.36 -0.15 8.07
CA GLU A 514 -11.02 -0.08 9.37
C GLU A 514 -10.15 -0.63 10.52
N ARG A 515 -9.36 -1.70 10.27
CA ARG A 515 -8.35 -2.17 11.24
C ARG A 515 -7.27 -1.12 11.51
N GLU A 516 -6.74 -0.50 10.45
CA GLU A 516 -5.71 0.54 10.56
C GLU A 516 -6.26 1.78 11.28
N ARG A 517 -7.49 2.20 10.95
CA ARG A 517 -8.20 3.30 11.60
C ARG A 517 -8.39 3.07 13.11
N LEU A 518 -8.78 1.86 13.49
CA LEU A 518 -8.94 1.49 14.90
C LEU A 518 -7.58 1.45 15.62
N SER A 519 -6.56 0.81 15.05
CA SER A 519 -5.20 0.77 15.61
C SER A 519 -4.58 2.17 15.81
N LEU A 520 -4.77 3.07 14.85
CA LEU A 520 -4.32 4.45 14.95
C LEU A 520 -5.10 5.27 16.00
N GLU A 521 -6.41 5.03 16.16
CA GLU A 521 -7.19 5.67 17.22
C GLU A 521 -6.82 5.12 18.61
N GLU A 522 -6.55 3.82 18.74
CA GLU A 522 -6.02 3.20 19.97
C GLU A 522 -4.67 3.81 20.36
N GLN A 523 -3.69 3.85 19.45
CA GLN A 523 -2.39 4.50 19.68
C GLN A 523 -2.53 5.97 20.09
N LYS A 524 -3.44 6.70 19.45
CA LYS A 524 -3.78 8.10 19.76
C LYS A 524 -4.46 8.27 21.12
N THR A 525 -5.25 7.30 21.58
CA THR A 525 -5.78 7.30 22.97
C THR A 525 -4.69 7.01 24.00
N LEU A 526 -3.81 6.04 23.75
CA LEU A 526 -2.69 5.71 24.63
C LEU A 526 -1.71 6.88 24.78
N LEU A 527 -1.35 7.54 23.66
CA LEU A 527 -0.48 8.72 23.68
C LEU A 527 -1.11 9.94 24.39
N ARG A 528 -2.44 10.09 24.34
CA ARG A 528 -3.15 11.10 25.14
C ARG A 528 -3.09 10.77 26.61
N GLN A 529 -3.38 9.53 26.98
CA GLN A 529 -3.34 9.08 28.36
C GLN A 529 -1.95 9.26 28.97
N GLN A 530 -0.87 8.90 28.25
CA GLN A 530 0.51 9.15 28.68
C GLN A 530 0.84 10.64 28.83
N LEU A 531 0.31 11.51 27.96
CA LEU A 531 0.49 12.96 28.08
C LEU A 531 -0.26 13.54 29.29
N ASP A 532 -1.44 13.03 29.61
CA ASP A 532 -2.24 13.49 30.74
C ASP A 532 -1.71 12.93 32.08
N GLU A 533 -1.25 11.67 32.12
CA GLU A 533 -0.48 11.10 33.26
C GLU A 533 0.79 11.92 33.53
N LEU A 534 1.57 12.27 32.50
CA LEU A 534 2.77 13.10 32.64
C LEU A 534 2.44 14.54 33.09
N ARG A 535 1.29 15.09 32.67
CA ARG A 535 0.80 16.40 33.16
C ARG A 535 0.42 16.35 34.62
N GLU A 536 -0.28 15.31 35.08
CA GLU A 536 -0.61 15.13 36.49
C GLU A 536 0.65 14.94 37.34
N GLU A 537 1.61 14.14 36.89
CA GLU A 537 2.88 13.95 37.60
C GLU A 537 3.70 15.25 37.69
N LEU A 538 3.81 16.01 36.59
CA LEU A 538 4.48 17.32 36.59
C LEU A 538 3.74 18.35 37.45
N THR A 539 2.41 18.35 37.44
CA THR A 539 1.59 19.24 38.27
C THR A 539 1.77 18.91 39.75
N SER A 540 1.73 17.63 40.13
CA SER A 540 1.97 17.15 41.50
C SER A 540 3.38 17.49 42.00
N LYS A 541 4.41 17.35 41.15
CA LYS A 541 5.77 17.78 41.47
C LYS A 541 5.86 19.30 41.64
N LEU A 542 5.15 20.08 40.83
CA LEU A 542 5.12 21.53 40.93
C LEU A 542 4.37 22.02 42.18
N THR A 543 3.26 21.41 42.57
CA THR A 543 2.56 21.76 43.82
C THR A 543 3.41 21.41 45.04
N SER A 544 3.99 20.21 45.08
CA SER A 544 4.89 19.79 46.16
C SER A 544 6.13 20.69 46.28
N ALA A 545 6.72 21.11 45.15
CA ALA A 545 7.83 22.06 45.15
C ALA A 545 7.41 23.46 45.63
N ASN A 546 6.21 23.94 45.29
CA ASN A 546 5.68 25.21 45.79
C ASN A 546 5.34 25.15 47.28
N GLU A 547 4.85 24.02 47.79
CA GLU A 547 4.62 23.76 49.21
C GLU A 547 5.95 23.76 49.98
N GLU A 548 6.98 23.07 49.46
CA GLU A 548 8.34 23.06 50.03
C GLU A 548 8.95 24.47 50.08
N VAL A 549 8.87 25.23 48.98
CA VAL A 549 9.31 26.64 48.92
C VAL A 549 8.53 27.51 49.90
N SER A 550 7.22 27.30 50.06
CA SER A 550 6.40 28.03 51.02
C SER A 550 6.80 27.71 52.48
N ARG A 551 7.13 26.44 52.79
CA ARG A 551 7.62 26.03 54.10
C ARG A 551 8.99 26.66 54.39
N LEU A 552 9.92 26.59 53.45
CA LEU A 552 11.26 27.19 53.57
C LEU A 552 11.19 28.72 53.70
N GLN A 553 10.26 29.39 53.01
CA GLN A 553 10.02 30.84 53.21
C GLN A 553 9.51 31.15 54.62
N GLY A 554 8.63 30.31 55.17
CA GLY A 554 8.18 30.42 56.57
C GLY A 554 9.31 30.19 57.58
N GLU A 555 10.15 29.18 57.36
CA GLU A 555 11.34 28.89 58.18
C GLU A 555 12.34 30.06 58.16
N VAL A 556 12.57 30.66 56.99
CA VAL A 556 13.42 31.86 56.86
C VAL A 556 12.82 33.06 57.58
N GLN A 557 11.52 33.35 57.40
CA GLN A 557 10.86 34.47 58.09
C GLN A 557 10.81 34.30 59.61
N GLN A 558 10.72 33.06 60.12
CA GLN A 558 10.86 32.80 61.55
C GLN A 558 12.31 33.02 62.00
N GLY A 559 13.29 32.52 61.24
CA GLY A 559 14.70 32.76 61.51
C GLY A 559 15.08 34.24 61.53
N GLU A 560 14.54 35.05 60.62
CA GLU A 560 14.72 36.52 60.61
C GLU A 560 14.12 37.18 61.87
N GLN A 561 12.95 36.74 62.34
CA GLN A 561 12.34 37.22 63.58
C GLN A 561 13.11 36.79 64.83
N ASP A 562 13.58 35.55 64.87
CA ASP A 562 14.37 35.01 65.98
C ASP A 562 15.74 35.70 66.06
N ILE A 563 16.39 35.95 64.92
CA ILE A 563 17.62 36.74 64.81
C ILE A 563 17.37 38.18 65.27
N GLY A 564 16.34 38.86 64.76
CA GLY A 564 16.02 40.24 65.19
C GLY A 564 15.71 40.33 66.69
N THR A 565 15.07 39.30 67.25
CA THR A 565 14.83 39.19 68.70
C THR A 565 16.13 38.99 69.47
N ALA A 566 17.04 38.14 68.98
CA ALA A 566 18.36 37.93 69.57
C ALA A 566 19.26 39.18 69.46
N GLU A 567 19.24 39.92 68.34
CA GLU A 567 19.93 41.19 68.18
C GLU A 567 19.40 42.26 69.13
N GLY A 568 18.09 42.30 69.36
CA GLY A 568 17.46 43.12 70.40
C GLY A 568 17.98 42.77 71.80
N GLN A 569 17.97 41.48 72.16
CA GLN A 569 18.52 41.01 73.44
C GLN A 569 20.01 41.34 73.60
N ILE A 570 20.84 41.07 72.58
CA ILE A 570 22.26 41.40 72.54
C ILE A 570 22.48 42.91 72.70
N SER A 571 21.61 43.74 72.11
CA SER A 571 21.69 45.21 72.28
C SER A 571 21.38 45.63 73.72
N THR A 572 20.33 45.07 74.35
CA THR A 572 20.05 45.34 75.78
C THR A 572 21.15 44.84 76.72
N LEU A 573 21.81 43.71 76.38
CA LEU A 573 22.94 43.18 77.13
C LEU A 573 24.20 44.03 76.97
N LYS A 574 24.47 44.57 75.79
CA LYS A 574 25.55 45.57 75.56
C LYS A 574 25.28 46.83 76.35
N GLU A 575 24.08 47.39 76.27
CA GLU A 575 23.70 48.55 77.09
C GLU A 575 23.87 48.32 78.60
N ALA A 576 23.57 47.11 79.09
CA ALA A 576 23.79 46.74 80.49
C ALA A 576 25.29 46.57 80.81
N GLN A 577 26.08 46.00 79.89
CA GLN A 577 27.53 45.88 80.00
C GLN A 577 28.21 47.25 80.06
N ASP A 578 27.81 48.19 79.20
CA ASP A 578 28.37 49.54 79.14
C ASP A 578 28.07 50.32 80.43
N LYS A 579 26.83 50.24 80.95
CA LYS A 579 26.44 50.82 82.25
C LYS A 579 27.24 50.22 83.41
N LEU A 580 27.47 48.90 83.40
CA LEU A 580 28.30 48.23 84.40
C LEU A 580 29.80 48.59 84.29
N LEU A 581 30.30 48.91 83.09
CA LEU A 581 31.65 49.43 82.89
C LEU A 581 31.77 50.87 83.42
N GLU A 582 30.79 51.74 83.18
CA GLU A 582 30.74 53.09 83.77
C GLU A 582 30.70 53.03 85.31
N GLU A 583 29.87 52.15 85.89
CA GLU A 583 29.84 51.93 87.35
C GLU A 583 31.16 51.37 87.89
N LEU A 584 31.81 50.46 87.17
CA LEU A 584 33.10 49.89 87.54
C LEU A 584 34.21 50.93 87.51
N ASP A 585 34.27 51.81 86.50
CA ASP A 585 35.27 52.87 86.46
C ASP A 585 34.95 54.03 87.42
N ALA A 586 33.68 54.32 87.69
CA ALA A 586 33.25 55.26 88.73
C ALA A 586 33.54 54.73 90.16
N THR A 587 33.54 53.42 90.38
CA THR A 587 33.97 52.82 91.67
C THR A 587 35.48 52.70 91.77
N ARG A 588 36.20 52.39 90.68
CA ARG A 588 37.67 52.49 90.60
C ARG A 588 38.17 53.92 90.84
N ALA A 589 37.47 54.94 90.33
CA ALA A 589 37.78 56.35 90.59
C ALA A 589 37.67 56.67 92.09
N ARG A 590 36.53 56.36 92.72
CA ARG A 590 36.32 56.51 94.17
C ARG A 590 37.32 55.71 95.01
N LEU A 591 37.73 54.52 94.55
CA LEU A 591 38.78 53.73 95.22
C LEU A 591 40.16 54.42 95.14
N ARG A 592 40.51 55.02 94.00
CA ARG A 592 41.74 55.84 93.89
C ARG A 592 41.68 57.07 94.78
N GLU A 593 40.54 57.77 94.84
CA GLU A 593 40.34 58.92 95.72
C GLU A 593 40.49 58.56 97.20
N THR A 594 39.83 57.50 97.66
CA THR A 594 39.97 57.01 99.05
C THR A 594 41.39 56.50 99.35
N SER A 595 42.05 55.85 98.40
CA SER A 595 43.47 55.45 98.55
C SER A 595 44.40 56.65 98.64
N ASN A 596 44.20 57.69 97.83
CA ASN A 596 44.97 58.94 97.90
C ASN A 596 44.74 59.65 99.24
N LEU A 597 43.50 59.68 99.72
CA LEU A 597 43.13 60.26 101.01
C LEU A 597 43.76 59.46 102.17
N LEU A 598 43.79 58.13 102.10
CA LEU A 598 44.46 57.26 103.08
C LEU A 598 45.97 57.54 103.11
N THR A 599 46.63 57.66 101.96
CA THR A 599 48.05 58.00 101.86
C THR A 599 48.33 59.41 102.43
N ALA A 600 47.46 60.38 102.19
CA ALA A 600 47.57 61.72 102.76
C ALA A 600 47.46 61.68 104.30
N LEU A 601 46.46 60.99 104.84
CA LEU A 601 46.27 60.80 106.29
C LEU A 601 47.42 60.02 106.94
N GLN A 602 48.02 59.06 106.24
CA GLN A 602 49.24 58.38 106.68
C GLN A 602 50.43 59.34 106.73
N GLY A 603 50.59 60.22 105.73
CA GLY A 603 51.60 61.28 105.73
C GLY A 603 51.42 62.28 106.89
N GLU A 604 50.19 62.72 107.14
CA GLU A 604 49.86 63.58 108.30
C GLU A 604 50.14 62.87 109.62
N LEU A 605 49.84 61.58 109.74
CA LEU A 605 50.14 60.77 110.93
C LEU A 605 51.65 60.61 111.15
N GLU A 606 52.46 60.44 110.10
CA GLU A 606 53.92 60.46 110.22
C GLU A 606 54.45 61.84 110.62
N ILE A 607 53.91 62.92 110.08
CA ILE A 607 54.28 64.30 110.47
C ILE A 607 53.94 64.54 111.94
N GLN A 608 52.76 64.12 112.41
CA GLN A 608 52.37 64.20 113.81
C GLN A 608 53.28 63.35 114.72
N LYS A 609 53.63 62.12 114.30
CA LYS A 609 54.62 61.29 115.04
C LYS A 609 55.97 61.99 115.15
N ARG A 610 56.55 62.47 114.05
CA ARG A 610 57.84 63.19 114.05
C ARG A 610 57.79 64.47 114.90
N GLN A 611 56.67 65.20 114.88
CA GLN A 611 56.46 66.34 115.78
C GLN A 611 56.36 65.93 117.25
N HIS A 612 55.74 64.78 117.57
CA HIS A 612 55.67 64.27 118.93
C HIS A 612 57.01 63.75 119.44
N GLU A 613 57.80 63.10 118.57
CA GLU A 613 59.18 62.68 118.85
C GLU A 613 60.10 63.88 119.06
N ALA A 614 60.00 64.93 118.23
CA ALA A 614 60.75 66.18 118.41
C ALA A 614 60.37 66.90 119.73
N LYS A 615 59.08 66.89 120.10
CA LYS A 615 58.61 67.38 121.42
C LYS A 615 59.18 66.53 122.56
N LEU A 616 59.21 65.21 122.43
CA LEU A 616 59.82 64.30 123.41
C LEU A 616 61.32 64.54 123.59
N ILE A 617 62.05 64.74 122.49
CA ILE A 617 63.50 65.06 122.51
C ILE A 617 63.72 66.40 123.22
N THR A 618 63.02 67.46 122.80
CA THR A 618 63.17 68.79 123.43
C THR A 618 62.77 68.79 124.91
N THR A 619 61.72 68.06 125.34
CA THR A 619 61.43 67.92 126.78
C THR A 619 62.53 67.18 127.55
N LYS A 620 63.19 66.18 126.94
CA LYS A 620 64.34 65.49 127.55
C LYS A 620 65.58 66.37 127.61
N GLU A 621 65.79 67.23 126.63
CA GLU A 621 66.87 68.22 126.64
C GLU A 621 66.62 69.31 127.69
N GLU A 622 65.37 69.75 127.88
CA GLU A 622 64.99 70.64 128.99
C GLU A 622 65.14 69.99 130.37
N GLU A 623 64.75 68.72 130.53
CA GLU A 623 64.97 67.98 131.79
C GLU A 623 66.46 67.76 132.06
N LYS A 624 67.24 67.42 131.03
CA LYS A 624 68.70 67.33 131.16
C LYS A 624 69.31 68.68 131.56
N LEU A 625 68.92 69.78 130.91
CA LEU A 625 69.39 71.13 131.27
C LEU A 625 68.98 71.53 132.70
N LYS A 626 67.83 71.07 133.20
CA LYS A 626 67.43 71.24 134.62
C LYS A 626 68.31 70.41 135.56
N MET A 627 68.65 69.16 135.21
CA MET A 627 69.57 68.34 136.01
C MET A 627 71.00 68.87 136.01
N ASP A 628 71.54 69.24 134.84
CA ASP A 628 72.87 69.83 134.69
C ASP A 628 72.97 71.15 135.50
N LYS A 629 71.87 71.91 135.60
CA LYS A 629 71.80 73.13 136.42
C LYS A 629 71.68 72.85 137.92
N MET A 630 70.91 71.83 138.33
CA MET A 630 70.88 71.36 139.73
C MET A 630 72.24 70.81 140.19
N ALA A 631 73.00 70.16 139.30
CA ALA A 631 74.36 69.74 139.59
C ALA A 631 75.29 70.95 139.86
N LEU A 632 75.22 71.98 139.00
CA LEU A 632 75.98 73.23 139.20
C LEU A 632 75.60 73.98 140.48
N GLU A 633 74.34 73.94 140.89
CA GLU A 633 73.85 74.55 142.14
C GLU A 633 74.22 73.74 143.40
N LEU A 634 74.66 72.49 143.25
CA LEU A 634 75.14 71.62 144.35
C LEU A 634 76.66 71.67 144.54
N GLU A 635 77.47 72.06 143.54
CA GLU A 635 78.92 72.26 143.69
C GLU A 635 79.29 73.64 144.31
N LEU A 636 78.29 74.48 144.64
CA LEU A 636 78.47 75.83 145.18
C LEU A 636 78.02 75.99 146.65
N LYS A 637 78.04 74.89 147.43
CA LYS A 637 77.81 74.85 148.89
C LYS A 637 78.72 73.86 149.61
#